data_AF-A0AAI8WD69-F1
#
_entry.id   AF-A0AAI8WD69-F1
#
_cell.length_a   1.000
_cell.length_b   1.000
_cell.length_c   1.000
_cell.angle_alpha   90.00
_cell.angle_beta   90.00
_cell.angle_gamma   90.00
#
_symmetry.space_group_name_H-M   'P 1'
#
loop_
_entity.id
_entity.type
_entity.pdbx_description
1 polymer ?
#
loop_
_entity_poly.entity_id
_entity_poly.type
_entity_poly.pdbx_seq_one_letter_code
_entity_poly.pdbx_strand_id
1 'polypeptide(L)' 'MAERYPWSSAGYWWEVNGMNDFCLLSPTVEQVTFKVNGGYNGLASRKFYYEKCCEVIS' A
#
# COMPACT_ATOMS: atom_id res chain seq x y z
N MET A 1 6.86 -9.57 16.13
CA MET A 1 6.80 -9.88 14.68
C MET A 1 6.22 -11.28 14.54
N ALA A 2 5.34 -11.54 13.58
CA ALA A 2 4.80 -12.90 13.38
C ALA A 2 5.89 -13.77 12.74
N GLU A 3 6.31 -14.84 13.43
CA GLU A 3 7.38 -15.75 12.95
C GLU A 3 6.93 -16.63 11.78
N ARG A 4 5.61 -16.77 11.59
CA ARG A 4 5.01 -17.58 10.52
C ARG A 4 4.09 -16.70 9.68
N TYR A 5 4.38 -16.59 8.39
CA TYR A 5 3.66 -15.78 7.40
C TYR A 5 3.51 -14.29 7.78
N PRO A 6 4.61 -13.52 7.89
CA PRO A 6 4.57 -12.10 8.29
C PRO A 6 3.74 -11.20 7.34
N TRP A 7 3.59 -11.62 6.08
CA TRP A 7 2.75 -11.00 5.06
C TRP A 7 1.24 -11.17 5.31
N SER A 8 0.81 -12.19 6.07
CA SER A 8 -0.61 -12.48 6.29
C SER A 8 -1.32 -11.41 7.11
N SER A 9 -0.66 -10.80 8.10
CA SER A 9 -1.23 -9.71 8.88
C SER A 9 -1.42 -8.44 8.03
N ALA A 10 -0.49 -8.16 7.12
CA ALA A 10 -0.62 -7.08 6.17
C ALA A 10 -1.78 -7.35 5.19
N GLY A 11 -1.89 -8.57 4.66
CA GLY A 11 -2.99 -8.99 3.78
C GLY A 11 -4.36 -8.88 4.47
N TYR A 12 -4.48 -9.38 5.69
CA TYR A 12 -5.71 -9.28 6.49
C TYR A 12 -6.11 -7.83 6.76
N TRP A 13 -5.17 -6.99 7.17
CA TRP A 13 -5.46 -5.56 7.38
C TRP A 13 -5.91 -4.90 6.08
N TRP A 14 -5.24 -5.20 4.96
CA TRP A 14 -5.55 -4.65 3.64
C TRP A 14 -6.97 -5.01 3.19
N GLU A 15 -7.36 -6.28 3.35
CA GLU A 15 -8.69 -6.79 3.04
C GLU A 15 -9.77 -6.13 3.91
N VAL A 16 -9.59 -6.16 5.25
CA VAL A 16 -10.56 -5.59 6.19
C VAL A 16 -10.75 -4.07 6.03
N ASN A 17 -9.74 -3.35 5.53
CA ASN A 17 -9.83 -1.91 5.28
C ASN A 17 -10.32 -1.54 3.88
N GLY A 18 -10.77 -2.52 3.09
CA GLY A 18 -11.35 -2.31 1.76
C GLY A 18 -10.36 -1.75 0.76
N MET A 19 -9.08 -2.05 0.92
CA MET A 19 -8.04 -1.43 0.09
C MET A 19 -8.04 -1.94 -1.36
N ASN A 20 -8.54 -3.16 -1.61
CA ASN A 20 -8.69 -3.68 -2.97
C ASN A 20 -9.69 -2.83 -3.77
N ASP A 21 -10.90 -2.66 -3.25
CA ASP A 21 -11.94 -1.83 -3.89
C ASP A 21 -11.48 -0.38 -4.03
N PHE A 22 -10.78 0.14 -3.02
CA PHE A 22 -10.20 1.46 -3.08
C PHE A 22 -9.16 1.58 -4.21
N CYS A 23 -8.27 0.60 -4.37
CA CYS A 23 -7.26 0.60 -5.43
C CYS A 23 -7.86 0.40 -6.83
N LEU A 24 -9.02 -0.25 -6.97
CA LEU A 24 -9.73 -0.35 -8.25
C LEU A 24 -10.16 1.03 -8.78
N LEU A 25 -10.31 2.03 -7.91
CA LEU A 25 -10.61 3.42 -8.30
C LEU A 25 -9.38 4.19 -8.79
N SER A 26 -8.22 3.55 -8.90
CA SER A 26 -6.95 4.17 -9.30
C SER A 26 -6.54 5.39 -8.44
N PRO A 27 -6.48 5.23 -7.09
CA PRO A 27 -6.04 6.30 -6.20
C PRO A 27 -4.55 6.59 -6.39
N THR A 28 -4.14 7.80 -6.02
CA THR A 28 -2.71 8.17 -6.03
C THR A 28 -1.96 7.55 -4.84
N VAL A 29 -0.62 7.50 -4.94
CA VAL A 29 0.24 7.00 -3.86
C VAL A 29 0.02 7.77 -2.55
N GLU A 30 -0.24 9.06 -2.62
CA GLU A 30 -0.57 9.92 -1.48
C GLU A 30 -1.85 9.48 -0.78
N GLN A 31 -2.91 9.22 -1.56
CA GLN A 31 -4.21 8.82 -1.04
C GLN A 31 -4.11 7.45 -0.35
N VAL A 32 -3.41 6.49 -0.97
CA VAL A 32 -3.12 5.19 -0.37
C VAL A 32 -2.28 5.35 0.89
N THR A 33 -1.23 6.17 0.85
CA THR A 33 -0.33 6.41 2.01
C THR A 33 -1.09 7.00 3.19
N PHE A 34 -1.96 7.98 2.94
CA PHE A 34 -2.78 8.60 3.97
C PHE A 34 -3.75 7.60 4.61
N LYS A 35 -4.42 6.77 3.80
CA LYS A 35 -5.36 5.74 4.30
C LYS A 35 -4.65 4.65 5.11
N VAL A 36 -3.44 4.27 4.73
CA VAL A 36 -2.66 3.23 5.43
C VAL A 36 -2.01 3.76 6.72
N ASN A 37 -1.49 4.98 6.71
CA ASN A 37 -0.67 5.50 7.82
C ASN A 37 -1.38 6.56 8.68
N GLY A 38 -2.52 7.10 8.24
CA GLY A 38 -3.14 8.30 8.83
C GLY A 38 -2.36 9.59 8.57
N GLY A 39 -1.43 9.58 7.61
CA GLY A 39 -0.54 10.71 7.30
C GLY A 39 0.48 10.37 6.20
N TYR A 40 1.38 11.31 5.89
CA TYR A 40 2.31 11.20 4.76
C TYR A 40 3.72 10.72 5.13
N ASN A 41 3.87 10.07 6.29
CA ASN A 41 5.15 9.55 6.74
C ASN A 41 5.72 8.53 5.73
N GLY A 42 6.92 8.81 5.23
CA GLY A 42 7.60 7.98 4.23
C GLY A 42 7.06 8.11 2.80
N LEU A 43 6.26 9.14 2.49
CA LEU A 43 5.63 9.29 1.17
C LEU A 43 6.65 9.31 0.01
N ALA A 44 7.79 10.00 0.16
CA ALA A 44 8.81 10.06 -0.88
C ALA A 44 9.34 8.67 -1.26
N SER A 45 9.65 7.83 -0.28
CA SER A 45 10.09 6.44 -0.53
C SER A 45 8.98 5.60 -1.17
N ARG A 46 7.72 5.79 -0.77
CA ARG A 46 6.58 5.06 -1.34
C ARG A 46 6.36 5.41 -2.82
N LYS A 47 6.49 6.68 -3.19
CA LYS A 47 6.44 7.12 -4.59
C LYS A 47 7.58 6.50 -5.40
N PHE A 48 8.79 6.58 -4.89
CA PHE A 48 9.97 5.99 -5.54
C PHE A 48 9.77 4.50 -5.84
N TYR A 49 9.34 3.70 -4.86
CA TYR A 49 9.12 2.27 -5.10
C TYR A 49 7.91 1.98 -5.98
N TYR A 50 6.85 2.79 -5.92
CA TYR A 50 5.72 2.66 -6.83
C TYR A 50 6.14 2.87 -8.29
N GLU A 51 6.92 3.93 -8.57
CA GLU A 51 7.46 4.19 -9.90
C GLU A 51 8.31 3.01 -10.39
N LYS A 52 9.16 2.43 -9.52
CA LYS A 52 9.91 1.22 -9.85
C LYS A 52 9.03 0.01 -10.17
N CYS A 53 7.92 -0.17 -9.46
CA CYS A 53 6.96 -1.21 -9.79
C CYS A 53 6.30 -0.96 -11.14
N CYS A 54 5.91 0.28 -11.46
CA CYS A 54 5.34 0.63 -12.76
C CYS A 54 6.34 0.37 -13.90
N GLU A 55 7.63 0.67 -13.72
CA GLU A 55 8.68 0.35 -14.70
C GLU A 55 8.77 -1.15 -15.03
N VAL A 56 8.44 -2.03 -14.08
CA VAL A 56 8.58 -3.50 -14.23
C VAL A 56 7.28 -4.18 -14.66
N ILE A 57 6.13 -3.67 -14.22
CA ILE A 57 4.80 -4.30 -14.36
C ILE A 57 3.99 -3.67 -15.51
N SER A 58 4.44 -2.54 -16.08
CA SER A 58 3.80 -1.91 -17.25
C SER A 58 3.90 -2.76 -18.52
#